data_AF-A0A1Q7UWV6-F1
#
_entry.id   AF-A0A1Q7UWV6-F1
#
_cell.length_a   1.000
_cell.length_b   1.000
_cell.length_c   1.000
_cell.angle_alpha   90.00
_cell.angle_beta   90.00
_cell.angle_gamma   90.00
#
_symmetry.space_group_name_H-M   'P 1'
#
loop_
_entity.id
_entity.type
_entity.pdbx_description
1 polymer ?
#
loop_
_entity_poly.entity_id
_entity_poly.type
_entity_poly.pdbx_seq_one_letter_code
_entity_poly.pdbx_strand_id
1 'polypeptide(L)'
;MLGGALILATAPKAHADDGRSRCQNRVEKASDHYRHEVREHGRRSEQAAKAKAKLNAEWDRCYTEAHGWYDPNRREWRNDRDWDRNYDWDRDDRDRDHR
;
A
#
# COMPACT_ATOMS: atom_id res chain seq x y z
N MET A 1 -34.34 -30.40 -2.79
CA MET A 1 -33.77 -29.08 -2.41
C MET A 1 -32.30 -29.07 -2.81
N LEU A 2 -31.90 -28.13 -3.67
CA LEU A 2 -30.51 -27.99 -4.15
C LEU A 2 -29.69 -27.25 -3.08
N GLY A 3 -28.98 -27.99 -2.23
CA GLY A 3 -28.06 -27.43 -1.25
C GLY A 3 -26.66 -27.33 -1.84
N GLY A 4 -26.36 -26.23 -2.53
CA GLY A 4 -25.00 -25.93 -2.99
C GLY A 4 -24.11 -25.61 -1.79
N ALA A 5 -23.23 -26.54 -1.42
CA ALA A 5 -22.20 -26.29 -0.43
C ALA A 5 -21.11 -25.40 -1.05
N LEU A 6 -21.12 -24.12 -0.69
CA LEU A 6 -20.02 -23.20 -0.99
C LEU A 6 -18.79 -23.66 -0.19
N ILE A 7 -17.82 -24.24 -0.88
CA ILE A 7 -16.50 -24.52 -0.32
C ILE A 7 -15.81 -23.16 -0.11
N LEU A 8 -15.89 -22.65 1.11
CA LEU A 8 -15.03 -21.54 1.55
C LEU A 8 -13.60 -22.07 1.56
N ALA A 9 -12.84 -21.73 0.52
CA ALA A 9 -11.42 -22.02 0.42
C ALA A 9 -10.67 -21.32 1.56
N THR A 10 -10.48 -22.01 2.68
CA THR A 10 -9.59 -21.54 3.74
C THR A 10 -8.15 -21.79 3.28
N ALA A 11 -7.55 -20.81 2.62
CA ALA A 11 -6.11 -20.82 2.36
C ALA A 11 -5.34 -20.97 3.69
N PRO A 12 -4.31 -21.84 3.77
CA PRO A 12 -3.61 -22.13 5.01
C PRO A 12 -2.87 -20.89 5.53
N LYS A 13 -3.17 -20.51 6.78
CA LYS A 13 -2.79 -19.24 7.42
C LYS A 13 -1.39 -19.21 8.06
N ALA A 14 -0.55 -20.24 7.91
CA ALA A 14 0.67 -20.35 8.71
C ALA A 14 1.95 -19.80 8.03
N HIS A 15 2.05 -19.81 6.69
CA HIS A 15 3.24 -19.32 5.98
C HIS A 15 3.07 -17.95 5.32
N ALA A 16 1.82 -17.56 5.05
CA ALA A 16 1.50 -16.25 4.50
C ALA A 16 1.67 -15.12 5.55
N ASP A 17 1.61 -15.45 6.84
CA ASP A 17 1.66 -14.47 7.94
C ASP A 17 3.04 -13.81 8.05
N ASP A 18 4.11 -14.58 7.89
CA ASP A 18 5.49 -14.07 7.85
C ASP A 18 5.78 -13.20 6.62
N GLY A 19 5.33 -13.63 5.43
CA GLY A 19 5.51 -12.90 4.18
C GLY A 19 4.72 -11.59 4.17
N ARG A 20 3.46 -11.64 4.61
CA ARG A 20 2.61 -10.47 4.76
C ARG A 20 3.15 -9.54 5.84
N SER A 21 3.51 -10.01 7.02
CA SER A 21 4.07 -9.17 8.09
C SER A 21 5.36 -8.45 7.66
N ARG A 22 6.25 -9.13 6.93
CA ARG A 22 7.44 -8.46 6.34
C ARG A 22 7.07 -7.40 5.32
N CYS A 23 6.09 -7.68 4.48
CA CYS A 23 5.59 -6.73 3.50
C CYS A 23 4.94 -5.50 4.13
N GLN A 24 4.10 -5.71 5.14
CA GLN A 24 3.50 -4.66 5.94
C GLN A 24 4.58 -3.74 6.51
N ASN A 25 5.59 -4.30 7.20
CA ASN A 25 6.64 -3.50 7.81
C ASN A 25 7.45 -2.68 6.78
N ARG A 26 7.79 -3.29 5.63
CA ARG A 26 8.51 -2.61 4.54
C ARG A 26 7.70 -1.45 3.97
N VAL A 27 6.42 -1.68 3.71
CA VAL A 27 5.49 -0.68 3.19
C VAL A 27 5.27 0.46 4.18
N GLU A 28 5.05 0.16 5.46
CA GLU A 28 4.89 1.17 6.51
C GLU A 28 6.11 2.08 6.58
N LYS A 29 7.32 1.50 6.60
CA LYS A 29 8.57 2.26 6.59
C LYS A 29 8.75 3.12 5.34
N ALA A 30 8.38 2.59 4.16
CA ALA A 30 8.46 3.34 2.91
C ALA A 30 7.43 4.48 2.84
N SER A 31 6.24 4.26 3.39
CA SER A 31 5.19 5.28 3.53
C SER A 31 5.60 6.40 4.47
N ASP A 32 6.16 6.07 5.63
CA ASP A 32 6.65 7.07 6.57
C ASP A 32 7.80 7.89 5.99
N HIS A 33 8.71 7.25 5.24
CA HIS A 33 9.75 7.95 4.50
C HIS A 33 9.15 8.88 3.44
N TYR A 34 8.20 8.42 2.63
CA TYR A 34 7.51 9.28 1.66
C TYR A 34 6.85 10.50 2.34
N ARG A 35 6.13 10.30 3.45
CA ARG A 35 5.51 11.39 4.21
C ARG A 35 6.56 12.37 4.76
N HIS A 36 7.70 11.87 5.21
CA HIS A 36 8.83 12.70 5.64
C HIS A 36 9.38 13.55 4.49
N GLU A 37 9.69 12.94 3.34
CA GLU A 37 10.20 13.67 2.17
C GLU A 37 9.20 14.71 1.65
N VAL A 38 7.90 14.38 1.65
CA VAL A 38 6.83 15.32 1.30
C VAL A 38 6.79 16.50 2.28
N ARG A 39 6.99 16.27 3.58
CA ARG A 39 7.00 17.32 4.60
C ARG A 39 8.22 18.23 4.47
N GLU A 40 9.40 17.66 4.26
CA GLU A 40 10.67 18.40 4.23
C GLU A 40 10.90 19.12 2.89
N HIS A 41 10.65 18.43 1.78
CA HIS A 41 10.99 18.93 0.44
C HIS A 41 9.76 19.37 -0.38
N GLY A 42 8.56 19.06 0.09
CA GLY A 42 7.33 19.27 -0.66
C GLY A 42 7.04 18.12 -1.61
N ARG A 43 5.75 17.95 -1.93
CA ARG A 43 5.23 16.81 -2.68
C ARG A 43 5.71 16.71 -4.13
N ARG A 44 6.00 17.85 -4.77
CA ARG A 44 6.49 17.92 -6.15
C ARG A 44 8.02 17.87 -6.25
N SER A 45 8.71 17.66 -5.13
CA SER A 45 10.16 17.52 -5.12
C SER A 45 10.60 16.20 -5.74
N GLU A 46 11.84 16.18 -6.22
CA GLU A 46 12.46 14.95 -6.73
C GLU A 46 12.59 13.88 -5.63
N GLN A 47 12.81 14.31 -4.38
CA GLN A 47 12.90 13.45 -3.21
C GLN A 47 11.56 12.73 -2.94
N ALA A 48 10.45 13.47 -2.93
CA ALA A 48 9.12 12.89 -2.77
C ALA A 48 8.79 11.94 -3.94
N ALA A 49 9.16 12.29 -5.18
CA ALA A 49 8.99 11.42 -6.34
C ALA A 49 9.78 10.11 -6.23
N LYS A 50 11.04 10.18 -5.77
CA LYS A 50 11.88 9.00 -5.51
C LYS A 50 11.32 8.12 -4.39
N ALA A 51 10.88 8.74 -3.29
CA ALA A 51 10.28 8.01 -2.18
C ALA A 51 8.96 7.34 -2.59
N LYS A 52 8.14 8.02 -3.40
CA LYS A 52 6.94 7.44 -4.01
C LYS A 52 7.27 6.24 -4.88
N ALA A 53 8.25 6.35 -5.77
CA ALA A 53 8.67 5.24 -6.63
C ALA A 53 9.15 4.03 -5.81
N LYS A 54 9.84 4.28 -4.69
CA LYS A 54 10.27 3.22 -3.76
C LYS A 54 9.10 2.52 -3.07
N LEU A 55 8.11 3.28 -2.61
CA LEU A 55 6.88 2.73 -2.02
C LEU A 55 6.12 1.85 -3.03
N ASN A 56 5.96 2.32 -4.27
CA ASN A 56 5.35 1.55 -5.35
C ASN A 56 6.11 0.25 -5.63
N ALA A 57 7.45 0.28 -5.63
CA ALA A 57 8.26 -0.92 -5.83
C ALA A 57 8.09 -1.95 -4.70
N GLU A 58 7.90 -1.50 -3.45
CA GLU A 58 7.62 -2.42 -2.34
C GLU A 58 6.22 -3.06 -2.47
N TRP A 59 5.21 -2.30 -2.88
CA TRP A 59 3.90 -2.89 -3.18
C TRP A 59 3.96 -3.89 -4.33
N ASP A 60 4.72 -3.60 -5.38
CA ASP A 60 4.88 -4.52 -6.51
C ASP A 60 5.53 -5.85 -6.10
N ARG A 61 6.57 -5.77 -5.26
CA ARG A 61 7.21 -6.95 -4.66
C ARG A 61 6.22 -7.74 -3.83
N CYS A 62 5.52 -7.08 -2.92
CA CYS A 62 4.54 -7.73 -2.06
C CYS A 62 3.38 -8.34 -2.84
N TYR A 63 2.96 -7.69 -3.91
CA TYR A 63 1.95 -8.23 -4.81
C TYR A 63 2.44 -9.48 -5.54
N THR A 64 3.70 -9.49 -5.97
CA THR A 64 4.32 -10.66 -6.62
C THR A 64 4.52 -11.82 -5.65
N GLU A 65 4.89 -11.54 -4.39
CA GLU A 65 5.16 -12.55 -3.36
C GLU A 65 3.87 -13.11 -2.71
N ALA A 66 2.88 -12.26 -2.46
CA ALA A 66 1.73 -12.56 -1.59
C ALA A 66 0.37 -12.27 -2.25
N HIS A 67 0.34 -11.91 -3.55
CA HIS A 67 -0.86 -11.52 -4.30
C HIS A 67 -1.68 -10.43 -3.60
N GLY A 68 -1.00 -9.53 -2.90
CA GLY A 68 -1.63 -8.42 -2.21
C GLY A 68 -0.61 -7.39 -1.76
N TRP A 69 -1.13 -6.24 -1.38
CA TRP A 69 -0.36 -5.11 -0.86
C TRP A 69 -1.04 -4.58 0.40
N TYR A 70 -0.25 -4.03 1.31
CA TYR A 70 -0.76 -3.41 2.52
C TYR A 70 -1.00 -1.92 2.27
N ASP A 71 -2.18 -1.41 2.58
CA ASP A 71 -2.50 0.01 2.53
C ASP A 71 -2.22 0.63 3.90
N PRO A 72 -1.14 1.43 4.07
CA PRO A 72 -0.81 2.05 5.36
C PRO A 72 -1.72 3.23 5.72
N ASN A 73 -2.50 3.79 4.79
CA ASN A 73 -3.51 4.81 5.11
C ASN A 73 -4.75 4.17 5.74
N ARG A 74 -5.18 3.01 5.21
CA ARG A 74 -6.35 2.27 5.70
C ARG A 74 -6.01 1.19 6.74
N ARG A 75 -4.73 0.85 6.87
CA ARG A 75 -4.19 -0.23 7.70
C ARG A 75 -4.82 -1.58 7.37
N GLU A 76 -5.05 -1.84 6.08
CA GLU A 76 -5.71 -3.04 5.57
C GLU A 76 -4.91 -3.71 4.45
N TRP A 77 -5.11 -5.02 4.27
CA TRP A 77 -4.57 -5.76 3.12
C TRP A 77 -5.52 -5.70 1.94
N ARG A 78 -4.97 -5.37 0.77
CA ARG A 78 -5.66 -5.27 -0.51
C ARG A 78 -5.12 -6.34 -1.45
N ASN A 79 -5.99 -6.95 -2.26
CA ASN A 79 -5.59 -7.97 -3.24
C ASN A 79 -5.65 -7.46 -4.69
N ASP A 80 -6.21 -6.27 -4.89
CA ASP A 80 -6.29 -5.61 -6.19
C ASP A 80 -4.99 -4.82 -6.44
N ARG A 81 -4.51 -4.78 -7.70
CA ARG A 81 -3.31 -4.02 -8.08
C ARG A 81 -3.65 -2.54 -8.29
N ASP A 82 -4.27 -1.91 -7.31
CA ASP A 82 -4.97 -0.62 -7.42
C ASP A 82 -4.38 0.49 -6.53
N TRP A 83 -3.16 0.30 -6.02
CA TRP A 83 -2.46 1.26 -5.15
C TRP A 83 -2.29 2.64 -5.78
N ASP A 84 -2.00 2.76 -7.08
CA ASP A 84 -1.86 4.08 -7.72
C ASP A 84 -3.18 4.88 -7.75
N ARG A 85 -4.33 4.21 -7.66
CA ARG A 85 -5.66 4.84 -7.64
C ARG A 85 -6.23 5.00 -6.24
N ASN A 86 -5.98 4.05 -5.35
CA ASN A 86 -6.55 4.02 -3.99
C ASN A 86 -5.66 4.66 -2.95
N TYR A 87 -4.35 4.66 -3.19
CA TYR A 87 -3.44 5.42 -2.37
C TYR A 87 -3.57 6.88 -2.78
N ASP A 88 -4.30 7.62 -1.95
CA ASP A 88 -4.62 9.02 -2.17
C ASP A 88 -3.33 9.84 -2.13
N TRP A 89 -2.67 9.91 -3.28
CA TRP A 89 -1.48 10.71 -3.42
C TRP A 89 -1.87 12.19 -3.37
N ASP A 90 -3.00 12.56 -3.96
CA ASP A 90 -3.30 13.91 -4.48
C ASP A 90 -4.25 14.77 -3.62
N ARG A 91 -4.80 14.25 -2.51
CA ARG A 91 -5.82 15.01 -1.76
C ARG A 91 -5.37 16.35 -1.16
N ASP A 92 -4.10 16.50 -0.78
CA ASP A 92 -3.66 17.62 0.07
C ASP A 92 -3.22 18.90 -0.67
N ASP A 93 -3.14 18.90 -2.00
CA ASP A 93 -2.62 20.07 -2.74
C ASP A 93 -3.67 21.17 -3.02
N ARG A 94 -4.96 20.97 -2.70
CA ARG A 94 -6.02 21.93 -3.09
C ARG A 94 -6.27 23.08 -2.11
N ASP A 95 -5.78 22.99 -0.87
CA ASP A 95 -6.17 23.94 0.19
C ASP A 95 -5.15 25.07 0.45
N ARG A 96 -4.10 25.20 -0.37
CA ARG A 96 -3.09 26.29 -0.21
C ARG A 96 -3.33 27.56 -1.04
N ASP A 97 -4.43 27.63 -1.81
CA ASP A 97 -4.73 28.78 -2.68
C ASP A 97 -5.88 29.68 -2.18
N HIS A 98 -6.27 29.58 -0.91
CA HIS A 98 -7.18 30.56 -0.27
C HIS A 98 -6.38 31.53 0.60
N ARG A 99 -5.68 32.46 -0.06
CA ARG A 99 -5.15 33.70 0.55
C ARG A 99 -6.20 34.80 0.50
#